data_AF-A0A7C4GAL6-F1
#
_entry.id   AF-A0A7C4GAL6-F1
#
_cell.length_a   1.000
_cell.length_b   1.000
_cell.length_c   1.000
_cell.angle_alpha   90.00
_cell.angle_beta   90.00
_cell.angle_gamma   90.00
#
_symmetry.space_group_name_H-M   'P 1'
#
loop_
_entity.id
_entity.type
_entity.pdbx_description
1 polymer ?
#
loop_
_entity_poly.entity_id
_entity_poly.type
_entity_poly.pdbx_seq_one_letter_code
_entity_poly.pdbx_strand_id
1 'polypeptide(L)'
;MYWSVVDERLIRRGELLLGLDFLEGYDAELMDLNRGKVGHPFKITVRYVEFLMVVRYLFSMPYRQLEGFTRALNRLIPKLPSVDYSWVRRRILRLNPSLHAEGLKRTHSYSR
;
A
#
# COMPACT_ATOMS: atom_id res chain seq x y z
N MET A 1 -34.51 -17.20 -12.43
CA MET A 1 -34.37 -16.49 -11.15
C MET A 1 -33.18 -16.95 -10.30
N TYR A 2 -32.62 -18.15 -10.50
CA TYR A 2 -31.45 -18.64 -9.72
C TYR A 2 -30.10 -18.05 -10.16
N TRP A 3 -29.92 -17.79 -11.45
CA TRP A 3 -28.66 -17.29 -12.04
C TRP A 3 -28.29 -15.87 -11.60
N SER A 4 -29.27 -14.97 -11.48
CA SER A 4 -29.03 -13.59 -11.04
C SER A 4 -28.45 -13.50 -9.61
N VAL A 5 -28.80 -14.45 -8.74
CA VAL A 5 -28.25 -14.53 -7.38
C VAL A 5 -26.82 -15.08 -7.37
N VAL A 6 -26.52 -16.04 -8.26
CA VAL A 6 -25.17 -16.59 -8.43
C VAL A 6 -24.24 -15.53 -9.02
N ASP A 7 -24.69 -14.79 -10.03
CA ASP A 7 -23.92 -13.72 -10.66
C ASP A 7 -23.60 -12.61 -9.67
N GLU A 8 -24.59 -12.13 -8.92
CA GLU A 8 -24.39 -11.12 -7.88
C GLU A 8 -23.37 -11.60 -6.83
N ARG A 9 -23.45 -12.87 -6.41
CA ARG A 9 -22.49 -13.46 -5.47
C ARG A 9 -21.07 -13.52 -6.05
N LEU A 10 -20.91 -13.77 -7.35
CA LEU A 10 -19.62 -13.81 -8.01
C LEU A 10 -19.04 -12.40 -8.20
N ILE A 11 -19.87 -11.43 -8.57
CA ILE A 11 -19.47 -10.01 -8.69
C ILE A 11 -18.97 -9.48 -7.34
N ARG A 12 -19.71 -9.72 -6.26
CA ARG A 12 -19.34 -9.27 -4.90
C ARG A 12 -18.02 -9.88 -4.39
N ARG A 13 -17.58 -11.02 -4.92
CA ARG A 13 -16.26 -11.58 -4.56
C ARG A 13 -15.10 -10.73 -5.07
N GLY A 14 -15.33 -9.90 -6.09
CA GLY A 14 -14.33 -8.97 -6.62
C GLY A 14 -14.35 -7.60 -5.95
N GLU A 15 -15.30 -7.32 -5.05
CA GLU A 15 -15.37 -6.05 -4.34
C GLU A 15 -14.20 -5.92 -3.35
N LEU A 16 -13.45 -4.83 -3.48
CA LEU A 16 -12.32 -4.51 -2.61
C LEU A 16 -12.63 -3.22 -1.87
N LEU A 17 -12.83 -3.33 -0.56
CA LEU A 17 -12.96 -2.19 0.32
C LEU A 17 -11.60 -1.85 0.92
N LEU A 18 -11.17 -0.60 0.73
CA LEU A 18 -9.94 -0.10 1.34
C LEU A 18 -10.29 0.59 2.65
N GLY A 19 -9.80 0.04 3.77
CA GLY A 19 -9.79 0.73 5.05
C GLY A 19 -8.82 1.93 4.96
N LEU A 20 -9.34 3.12 5.25
CA LEU A 20 -8.59 4.38 5.23
C LEU A 20 -8.58 5.06 6.60
N ASP A 21 -8.84 4.29 7.65
CA ASP A 21 -8.77 4.67 9.06
C ASP A 21 -7.40 5.26 9.43
N PHE A 22 -6.33 4.88 8.74
CA PHE A 22 -5.01 5.47 8.92
C PHE A 22 -4.90 6.95 8.52
N LEU A 23 -5.88 7.49 7.81
CA LEU A 23 -5.97 8.92 7.53
C LEU A 23 -6.31 9.74 8.77
N GLU A 24 -6.95 9.11 9.77
CA GLU A 24 -7.18 9.72 11.07
C GLU A 24 -5.84 9.91 11.77
N GLY A 25 -5.53 11.17 12.08
CA GLY A 25 -4.24 11.55 12.67
C GLY A 25 -3.07 11.62 11.69
N TYR A 26 -3.28 11.50 10.37
CA TYR A 26 -2.20 11.54 9.37
C TYR A 26 -1.30 12.79 9.52
N ASP A 27 -1.90 13.97 9.70
CA ASP A 27 -1.15 15.22 9.82
C ASP A 27 -0.38 15.30 11.14
N ALA A 28 -0.98 14.81 12.24
CA ALA A 28 -0.33 14.73 13.54
C ALA A 28 0.87 13.77 13.51
N GLU A 29 0.70 12.58 12.93
CA GLU A 29 1.79 11.62 12.74
C GLU A 29 2.90 12.23 11.88
N LEU A 30 2.55 12.96 10.81
CA LEU A 30 3.54 13.61 9.95
C LEU A 30 4.29 14.74 10.66
N MET A 31 3.60 15.52 11.50
CA MET A 31 4.22 16.54 12.34
C MET A 31 5.19 15.91 13.33
N ASP A 32 4.80 14.81 13.98
CA ASP A 32 5.65 14.10 14.93
C ASP A 32 6.87 13.46 14.27
N LEU A 33 6.70 12.84 13.09
CA LEU A 33 7.81 12.29 12.29
C LEU A 33 8.83 13.36 11.86
N ASN A 34 8.40 14.60 11.75
CA ASN A 34 9.24 15.72 11.36
C ASN A 34 9.73 16.56 12.55
N ARG A 35 9.30 16.27 13.77
CA ARG A 35 9.70 17.00 14.96
C ARG A 35 11.22 16.88 15.18
N GLY A 36 11.92 18.01 15.14
CA GLY A 36 13.37 18.07 15.30
C GLY A 36 14.18 17.46 14.14
N LYS A 37 13.54 17.15 13.01
CA LYS A 37 14.21 16.58 11.85
C LYS A 37 15.08 17.62 11.14
N VAL A 38 16.35 17.31 10.94
CA VAL A 38 17.28 18.11 10.14
C VAL A 38 17.34 17.54 8.71
N GLY A 39 17.16 18.41 7.70
CA GLY A 39 17.14 18.02 6.28
C GLY A 39 15.72 17.98 5.67
N HIS A 40 15.56 17.32 4.52
CA HIS A 40 14.26 17.30 3.82
C HIS A 40 13.17 16.62 4.66
N PRO A 41 12.03 17.28 4.93
CA PRO A 41 10.97 16.71 5.74
C PRO A 41 10.35 15.48 5.06
N PHE A 42 9.84 14.57 5.89
CA PHE A 42 8.95 13.52 5.42
C PHE A 42 7.64 14.14 4.94
N LYS A 43 7.09 13.57 3.87
CA LYS A 43 5.77 13.92 3.31
C LYS A 43 4.73 12.81 3.48
N ILE A 44 5.18 11.67 4.02
CA ILE A 44 4.47 10.40 4.03
C ILE A 44 4.62 9.80 5.42
N THR A 45 3.50 9.40 6.00
CA THR A 45 3.42 8.74 7.31
C THR A 45 3.92 7.30 7.27
N VAL A 46 4.23 6.72 8.43
CA VAL A 46 4.59 5.30 8.53
C VAL A 46 3.37 4.44 8.22
N ARG A 47 2.20 4.79 8.76
CA ARG A 47 0.95 4.04 8.53
C ARG A 47 0.55 3.97 7.05
N TYR A 48 0.81 5.02 6.27
CA TYR A 48 0.56 4.96 4.82
C TYR A 48 1.54 4.01 4.11
N VAL A 49 2.80 3.94 4.53
CA VAL A 49 3.74 2.95 3.98
C VAL A 49 3.31 1.52 4.33
N GLU A 50 2.79 1.29 5.54
CA GLU A 50 2.24 -0.01 5.95
C GLU A 50 1.03 -0.41 5.11
N PHE A 51 0.11 0.51 4.87
CA PHE A 51 -1.01 0.31 3.94
C PHE A 51 -0.51 -0.10 2.54
N LEU A 52 0.48 0.62 1.99
CA LEU A 52 1.06 0.30 0.68
C LEU A 52 1.79 -1.05 0.67
N MET A 53 2.37 -1.46 1.79
CA MET A 53 2.97 -2.79 1.96
C MET A 53 1.91 -3.87 1.87
N VAL A 54 0.77 -3.70 2.54
CA VAL A 54 -0.36 -4.65 2.52
C VAL A 54 -0.94 -4.76 1.12
N VAL A 55 -1.24 -3.63 0.47
CA VAL A 55 -1.71 -3.60 -0.94
C VAL A 55 -0.72 -4.34 -1.83
N ARG A 56 0.58 -4.04 -1.69
CA ARG A 56 1.62 -4.71 -2.44
C ARG A 56 1.61 -6.23 -2.23
N TYR A 57 1.45 -6.69 -1.01
CA TYR A 57 1.50 -8.11 -0.67
C TYR A 57 0.26 -8.85 -1.19
N LEU A 58 -0.93 -8.32 -0.92
CA LEU A 58 -2.20 -8.93 -1.31
C LEU A 58 -2.32 -9.12 -2.83
N PHE A 59 -1.86 -8.13 -3.61
CA PHE A 59 -1.94 -8.16 -5.07
C PHE A 59 -0.63 -8.60 -5.74
N SER A 60 0.39 -9.01 -4.97
CA SER A 60 1.73 -9.32 -5.49
C SER A 60 2.30 -8.23 -6.41
N MET A 61 1.99 -6.97 -6.09
CA MET A 61 2.21 -5.83 -6.98
C MET A 61 3.69 -5.43 -7.03
N PRO A 62 4.33 -5.36 -8.22
CA PRO A 62 5.68 -4.79 -8.37
C PRO A 62 5.75 -3.34 -7.90
N TYR A 63 6.90 -2.89 -7.39
CA TYR A 63 7.06 -1.52 -6.85
C TYR A 63 6.70 -0.40 -7.85
N ARG A 64 6.96 -0.60 -9.16
CA ARG A 64 6.57 0.37 -10.20
C ARG A 64 5.04 0.43 -10.40
N GLN A 65 4.36 -0.70 -10.30
CA GLN A 65 2.89 -0.73 -10.33
C GLN A 65 2.32 -0.09 -9.05
N LEU A 66 2.96 -0.30 -7.89
CA LEU A 66 2.57 0.33 -6.63
C LEU A 66 2.68 1.86 -6.69
N GLU A 67 3.71 2.40 -7.33
CA GLU A 67 3.79 3.84 -7.63
C GLU A 67 2.60 4.29 -8.49
N GLY A 68 2.28 3.58 -9.58
CA GLY A 68 1.10 3.85 -10.40
C GLY A 68 -0.20 3.84 -9.59
N PHE A 69 -0.35 2.88 -8.68
CA PHE A 69 -1.45 2.81 -7.73
C PHE A 69 -1.51 4.07 -6.84
N THR A 70 -0.40 4.52 -6.27
CA THR A 70 -0.39 5.75 -5.45
C THR A 70 -0.74 7.01 -6.25
N ARG A 71 -0.38 7.07 -7.54
CA ARG A 71 -0.78 8.18 -8.43
C ARG A 71 -2.29 8.18 -8.67
N ALA A 72 -2.88 7.01 -8.90
CA ALA A 72 -4.33 6.88 -9.04
C ALA A 72 -5.04 7.21 -7.72
N LEU A 73 -4.54 6.70 -6.60
CA LEU A 73 -5.09 6.97 -5.27
C LEU A 73 -5.02 8.45 -4.90
N ASN A 74 -3.93 9.14 -5.23
CA ASN A 74 -3.79 10.58 -5.00
C ASN A 74 -4.84 11.41 -5.77
N ARG A 75 -5.23 10.98 -6.97
CA ARG A 75 -6.31 11.66 -7.73
C ARG A 75 -7.67 11.52 -7.03
N LEU A 76 -7.91 10.39 -6.37
CA LEU A 76 -9.14 10.13 -5.63
C LEU A 76 -9.12 10.78 -4.24
N ILE A 77 -7.96 10.76 -3.59
CA ILE A 77 -7.75 11.20 -2.21
C ILE A 77 -6.48 12.04 -2.18
N PRO A 78 -6.58 13.37 -2.43
CA PRO A 78 -5.41 14.25 -2.53
C PRO A 78 -4.53 14.28 -1.27
N LYS A 79 -5.09 13.95 -0.10
CA LYS A 79 -4.36 13.82 1.17
C LYS A 79 -3.29 12.73 1.13
N LEU A 80 -3.44 11.72 0.27
CA LEU A 80 -2.48 10.65 0.08
C LEU A 80 -1.53 11.02 -1.06
N PRO A 81 -0.29 11.45 -0.78
CA PRO A 81 0.64 11.82 -1.84
C PRO A 81 1.04 10.59 -2.68
N SER A 82 1.37 10.85 -3.94
CA SER A 82 2.04 9.84 -4.77
C SER A 82 3.48 9.62 -4.29
N VAL A 83 3.99 8.40 -4.51
CA VAL A 83 5.31 7.99 -4.01
C VAL A 83 6.16 7.44 -5.14
N ASP A 84 7.45 7.75 -5.13
CA ASP A 84 8.43 7.15 -6.04
C ASP A 84 8.70 5.68 -5.66
N TYR A 85 8.79 4.79 -6.67
CA TYR A 85 8.97 3.36 -6.46
C TYR A 85 10.27 3.02 -5.69
N SER A 86 11.35 3.77 -5.92
CA SER A 86 12.65 3.55 -5.25
C SER A 86 12.58 3.99 -3.80
N TRP A 87 11.88 5.09 -3.52
CA TRP A 87 11.64 5.57 -2.17
C TRP A 87 10.78 4.58 -1.35
N VAL A 88 9.62 4.17 -1.88
CA VAL A 88 8.70 3.27 -1.14
C VAL A 88 9.31 1.89 -0.93
N ARG A 89 10.06 1.36 -1.91
CA ARG A 89 10.81 0.11 -1.77
C ARG A 89 11.77 0.17 -0.58
N ARG A 90 12.57 1.23 -0.48
CA ARG A 90 13.51 1.39 0.64
C ARG A 90 12.81 1.45 2.00
N ARG A 91 11.62 2.06 2.06
CA ARG A 91 10.85 2.18 3.32
C ARG A 91 10.21 0.86 3.70
N ILE A 92 9.56 0.17 2.77
CA ILE A 92 8.96 -1.16 3.00
C ILE A 92 10.01 -2.16 3.50
N LEU A 93 11.19 -2.19 2.87
CA LEU A 93 12.29 -3.07 3.28
C LEU A 93 12.81 -2.79 4.70
N ARG A 94 12.70 -1.55 5.18
CA ARG A 94 13.11 -1.17 6.54
C ARG A 94 12.06 -1.51 7.59
N LEU A 95 10.77 -1.43 7.23
CA LEU A 95 9.67 -1.70 8.16
C LEU A 95 9.53 -3.18 8.48
N ASN A 96 9.72 -4.06 7.49
CA ASN A 96 9.57 -5.49 7.73
C ASN A 96 10.42 -6.37 6.80
N PRO A 97 11.62 -6.79 7.25
CA PRO A 97 12.49 -7.66 6.47
C PRO A 97 11.92 -9.08 6.24
N SER A 98 11.10 -9.61 7.16
CA SER A 98 10.61 -10.99 7.08
C SER A 98 9.48 -11.17 6.06
N LEU A 99 8.56 -10.21 5.94
CA LEU A 99 7.52 -10.21 4.90
C LEU A 99 8.13 -10.21 3.47
N HIS A 100 9.25 -9.54 3.28
CA HIS A 100 9.98 -9.56 2.01
C HIS A 100 10.63 -10.93 1.75
N ALA A 101 11.20 -11.56 2.77
CA ALA A 101 11.81 -12.88 2.67
C ALA A 101 10.78 -13.97 2.32
N GLU A 102 9.55 -13.88 2.85
CA GLU A 102 8.47 -14.80 2.52
C GLU A 102 7.92 -14.61 1.11
N GLY A 103 7.79 -13.36 0.64
CA GLY A 103 7.37 -13.05 -0.73
C GLY A 103 8.32 -13.62 -1.79
N LEU A 104 9.63 -13.59 -1.53
CA LEU A 104 10.67 -14.18 -2.39
C LEU A 104 10.61 -15.71 -2.44
N LYS A 105 10.29 -16.36 -1.31
CA LYS A 105 10.14 -17.83 -1.25
C LYS A 105 8.97 -18.31 -2.10
N ARG A 106 7.86 -17.55 -2.14
CA ARG A 106 6.69 -17.91 -2.94
C ARG A 106 6.90 -17.73 -4.44
N THR A 107 7.66 -16.73 -4.86
CA THR A 107 7.98 -16.53 -6.29
C THR A 107 8.88 -17.61 -6.87
N HIS A 108 9.75 -18.23 -6.06
CA HIS A 108 10.63 -19.31 -6.53
C HIS A 108 9.99 -20.71 -6.47
N SER A 109 8.91 -20.89 -5.71
CA SER A 109 8.25 -22.21 -5.60
C SER A 109 7.30 -22.53 -6.76
N TYR A 110 7.02 -21.58 -7.64
CA TYR A 110 6.17 -21.75 -8.83
C TYR A 110 6.96 -21.87 -10.15
N SER A 111 8.30 -21.94 -10.07
CA SER A 111 9.20 -22.07 -11.22
C SER A 111 9.75 -23.50 -11.43
N ARG A 112 9.07 -24.51 -10.91
CA ARG A 112 9.37 -25.93 -11.14
C ARG A 112 8.14 -26.68 -11.55
#